data_AF-A0A959CS08-F1
#
_entry.id   AF-A0A959CS08-F1
#
_cell.length_a   1.000
_cell.length_b   1.000
_cell.length_c   1.000
_cell.angle_alpha   90.00
_cell.angle_beta   90.00
_cell.angle_gamma   90.00
#
_symmetry.space_group_name_H-M   'P 1'
#
loop_
_entity.id
_entity.type
_entity.pdbx_description
1 polymer ?
#
loop_
_entity_poly.entity_id
_entity_poly.type
_entity_poly.pdbx_seq_one_letter_code
_entity_poly.pdbx_strand_id
1 'polypeptide(L)'
;MSKKRFTEGLESLFGDSAEETLQESSPLLSRTGKQEVLRKRGEDSGKRSSAKDFSSDLQAFLEDAFEESVEAQLEQRKTKRTPISGSARVKKRHSKPLSGLDALIRSTVDPGSIRLEQKAAKRVTLTFDPEKLERLKAIARRKRSYLRDIIDEIVAEYLDEYEARSEDK
;
A
#
# COMPACT_ATOMS: atom_id res chain seq x y z
N MET A 1 36.34 -19.42 -18.22
CA MET A 1 35.44 -18.57 -17.40
C MET A 1 34.93 -17.43 -18.25
N SER A 2 33.73 -17.58 -18.83
CA SER A 2 33.09 -16.56 -19.67
C SER A 2 32.47 -15.49 -18.77
N LYS A 3 32.99 -14.27 -18.83
CA LYS A 3 32.42 -13.11 -18.12
C LYS A 3 31.32 -12.51 -18.99
N LYS A 4 30.09 -13.02 -18.85
CA LYS A 4 28.92 -12.46 -19.54
C LYS A 4 28.77 -10.98 -19.16
N ARG A 5 28.68 -10.10 -20.15
CA ARG A 5 28.48 -8.67 -19.96
C ARG A 5 26.97 -8.42 -19.91
N PHE A 6 26.49 -7.96 -18.76
CA PHE A 6 25.08 -7.67 -18.49
C PHE A 6 24.45 -6.60 -19.40
N THR A 7 25.26 -5.92 -20.22
CA THR A 7 24.82 -4.85 -21.12
C THR A 7 24.28 -5.37 -22.45
N GLU A 8 24.62 -6.60 -22.84
CA GLU A 8 24.23 -7.17 -24.12
C GLU A 8 22.79 -7.72 -24.03
N GLY A 9 21.81 -6.93 -24.48
CA GLY A 9 20.39 -7.30 -24.51
C GLY A 9 19.43 -6.33 -23.81
N LEU A 10 19.93 -5.33 -23.08
CA LEU A 10 19.08 -4.26 -22.52
C LEU A 10 18.82 -3.11 -23.52
N GLU A 11 19.65 -2.99 -24.55
CA GLU A 11 19.56 -1.93 -25.56
C GLU A 11 18.23 -1.98 -26.34
N SER A 12 17.65 -3.18 -26.53
CA SER A 12 16.35 -3.34 -27.20
C SER A 12 15.14 -2.89 -26.35
N LEU A 13 15.30 -2.68 -25.03
CA LEU A 13 14.24 -2.16 -24.15
C LEU A 13 14.23 -0.63 -24.08
N PHE A 14 15.36 0.01 -24.34
CA PHE A 14 15.53 1.47 -24.26
C PHE A 14 15.72 2.14 -25.63
N GLY A 15 15.95 1.35 -26.68
CA GLY A 15 16.02 1.81 -28.06
C GLY A 15 14.64 1.98 -28.68
N ASP A 16 13.95 3.06 -28.30
CA ASP A 16 13.23 3.98 -29.21
C ASP A 16 12.70 5.18 -28.41
N SER A 17 13.61 5.94 -27.82
CA SER A 17 13.29 7.22 -27.15
C SER A 17 13.89 8.38 -27.94
N ALA A 18 13.56 8.42 -29.23
CA ALA A 18 13.84 9.58 -30.08
C ALA A 18 12.65 9.80 -31.00
N GLU A 19 11.77 10.68 -30.52
CA GLU A 19 10.86 11.51 -31.31
C GLU A 19 9.53 10.90 -31.77
N GLU A 20 8.54 11.78 -31.76
CA GLU A 20 7.27 11.71 -32.48
C GLU A 20 6.12 10.87 -31.88
N THR A 21 5.20 11.64 -31.29
CA THR A 21 3.75 11.44 -31.28
C THR A 21 3.21 10.39 -30.32
N LEU A 22 2.46 10.90 -29.33
CA LEU A 22 1.43 10.19 -28.59
C LEU A 22 0.41 9.60 -29.57
N GLN A 23 0.72 8.44 -30.17
CA GLN A 23 -0.22 7.64 -30.93
C GLN A 23 -0.94 6.67 -30.00
N GLU A 24 -2.26 6.73 -30.08
CA GLU A 24 -3.29 6.03 -29.32
C GLU A 24 -3.32 4.49 -29.54
N SER A 25 -2.16 3.82 -29.59
CA SER A 25 -2.06 2.38 -29.80
C SER A 25 -1.29 1.70 -28.67
N SER A 26 -1.83 1.80 -27.45
CA SER A 26 -1.43 0.91 -26.36
C SER A 26 -1.90 -0.52 -26.66
N PRO A 27 -1.04 -1.56 -26.50
CA PRO A 27 -1.39 -2.97 -26.73
C PRO A 27 -2.39 -3.53 -25.69
N LEU A 28 -2.86 -2.69 -24.76
CA LEU A 28 -3.89 -3.01 -23.76
C LEU A 28 -5.32 -2.92 -24.32
N LEU A 29 -5.52 -2.48 -25.57
CA LEU A 29 -6.85 -2.30 -26.18
C LEU A 29 -7.19 -3.22 -27.39
N SER A 30 -6.41 -4.26 -27.67
CA SER A 30 -6.77 -5.28 -28.68
C SER A 30 -7.66 -6.39 -28.09
N ARG A 31 -8.95 -6.03 -28.00
CA ARG A 31 -10.16 -6.82 -28.29
C ARG A 31 -9.94 -8.31 -28.65
N THR A 32 -10.61 -9.17 -27.89
CA THR A 32 -10.90 -10.59 -28.13
C THR A 32 -10.84 -11.04 -29.60
N GLY A 33 -9.92 -11.95 -29.92
CA GLY A 33 -9.84 -12.61 -31.22
C GLY A 33 -9.11 -13.94 -31.12
N LYS A 34 -9.85 -15.03 -31.29
CA LYS A 34 -9.34 -16.41 -31.44
C LYS A 34 -8.32 -16.47 -32.58
N GLN A 35 -7.19 -17.15 -32.40
CA GLN A 35 -6.57 -17.93 -33.47
C GLN A 35 -5.60 -18.99 -32.94
N GLU A 36 -5.84 -20.22 -33.39
CA GLU A 36 -5.02 -21.40 -33.18
C GLU A 36 -3.70 -21.33 -33.96
N VAL A 37 -2.60 -21.84 -33.39
CA VAL A 37 -1.45 -22.32 -34.17
C VAL A 37 -0.80 -23.54 -33.52
N LEU A 38 -1.08 -24.70 -34.13
CA LEU A 38 -0.18 -25.83 -34.46
C LEU A 38 0.84 -26.34 -33.43
N ARG A 39 0.57 -27.56 -32.97
CA ARG A 39 1.48 -28.49 -32.28
C ARG A 39 2.59 -29.00 -33.22
N LYS A 40 3.83 -29.09 -32.72
CA LYS A 40 4.84 -30.08 -33.14
C LYS A 40 5.56 -30.67 -31.93
N ARG A 41 5.75 -31.99 -31.97
CA ARG A 41 6.32 -32.89 -30.96
C ARG A 41 7.83 -32.70 -30.76
N GLY A 42 8.28 -33.02 -29.54
CA GLY A 42 9.64 -33.47 -29.22
C GLY A 42 9.60 -34.22 -27.88
N GLU A 43 9.92 -35.52 -27.92
CA GLU A 43 10.03 -36.42 -26.76
C GLU A 43 11.34 -36.18 -25.96
N ASP A 44 11.28 -36.60 -24.70
CA ASP A 44 12.35 -36.84 -23.73
C ASP A 44 13.20 -35.66 -23.20
N SER A 45 12.85 -35.22 -21.98
CA SER A 45 13.84 -35.15 -20.88
C SER A 45 13.12 -35.06 -19.53
N GLY A 46 13.68 -35.75 -18.54
CA GLY A 46 13.01 -36.15 -17.31
C GLY A 46 12.41 -35.03 -16.46
N LYS A 47 11.46 -35.46 -15.61
CA LYS A 47 10.86 -34.76 -14.47
C LYS A 47 11.70 -33.57 -13.96
N ARG A 48 11.44 -32.40 -14.55
CA ARG A 48 11.73 -31.09 -13.95
C ARG A 48 10.40 -30.58 -13.44
N SER A 49 9.99 -31.05 -12.26
CA SER A 49 9.01 -30.30 -11.48
C SER A 49 9.62 -28.92 -11.23
N SER A 50 8.81 -27.88 -11.38
CA SER A 50 9.16 -26.49 -11.09
C SER A 50 9.93 -25.70 -12.16
N ALA A 51 9.38 -25.62 -13.37
CA ALA A 51 9.33 -24.31 -14.05
C ALA A 51 8.14 -23.54 -13.44
N LYS A 52 8.28 -23.12 -12.18
CA LYS A 52 7.25 -22.39 -11.44
C LYS A 52 7.23 -20.97 -11.96
N ASP A 53 6.08 -20.56 -12.47
CA ASP A 53 5.77 -19.16 -12.68
C ASP A 53 5.97 -18.45 -11.33
N PHE A 54 6.92 -17.51 -11.28
CA PHE A 54 7.22 -16.75 -10.06
C PHE A 54 5.95 -16.11 -9.47
N SER A 55 4.96 -15.77 -10.31
CA SER A 55 3.63 -15.32 -9.89
C SER A 55 2.86 -16.38 -9.10
N SER A 56 2.94 -17.67 -9.47
CA SER A 56 2.30 -18.77 -8.76
C SER A 56 2.97 -19.05 -7.41
N ASP A 57 4.29 -18.93 -7.31
CA ASP A 57 5.04 -19.12 -6.07
C ASP A 57 4.82 -17.93 -5.12
N LEU A 58 4.72 -16.71 -5.66
CA LEU A 58 4.28 -15.53 -4.90
C LEU A 58 2.83 -15.66 -4.42
N GLN A 59 1.93 -16.15 -5.26
CA GLN A 59 0.54 -16.32 -4.87
C GLN A 59 0.41 -17.37 -3.76
N ALA A 60 1.11 -18.50 -3.87
CA ALA A 60 1.15 -19.52 -2.81
C ALA A 60 1.74 -18.97 -1.50
N PHE A 61 2.81 -18.17 -1.58
CA PHE A 61 3.42 -17.52 -0.41
C PHE A 61 2.47 -16.50 0.25
N LEU A 62 1.78 -15.70 -0.56
CA LEU A 62 0.82 -14.71 -0.05
C LEU A 62 -0.41 -15.38 0.56
N GLU A 63 -0.94 -16.43 -0.07
CA GLU A 63 -2.05 -17.22 0.46
C GLU A 63 -1.70 -17.83 1.82
N ASP A 64 -0.53 -18.44 1.97
CA ASP A 64 -0.04 -19.00 3.24
C ASP A 64 0.09 -17.92 4.34
N ALA A 65 0.67 -16.76 4.01
CA ALA A 65 0.79 -15.64 4.95
C ALA A 65 -0.57 -15.05 5.37
N PHE A 66 -1.54 -14.99 4.46
CA PHE A 66 -2.89 -14.54 4.78
C PHE A 66 -3.63 -15.57 5.65
N GLU A 67 -3.56 -16.85 5.33
CA GLU A 67 -4.15 -17.94 6.12
C GLU A 67 -3.61 -17.94 7.55
N GLU A 68 -2.29 -17.85 7.74
CA GLU A 68 -1.68 -17.75 9.07
C GLU A 68 -2.17 -16.52 9.85
N SER A 69 -2.29 -15.37 9.18
CA SER A 69 -2.77 -14.13 9.81
C SER A 69 -4.24 -14.21 10.22
N VAL A 70 -5.08 -14.83 9.40
CA VAL A 70 -6.52 -14.98 9.63
C VAL A 70 -6.77 -16.01 10.72
N GLU A 71 -6.04 -17.14 10.70
CA GLU A 71 -6.11 -18.16 11.74
C GLU A 71 -5.66 -17.61 13.10
N ALA A 72 -4.55 -16.87 13.15
CA ALA A 72 -4.11 -16.18 14.36
C ALA A 72 -5.15 -15.17 14.88
N GLN A 73 -5.86 -14.47 13.99
CA GLN A 73 -6.91 -13.53 14.38
C GLN A 73 -8.17 -14.25 14.88
N LEU A 74 -8.52 -15.39 14.29
CA LEU A 74 -9.63 -16.24 14.73
C LEU A 74 -9.35 -16.86 16.11
N GLU A 75 -8.15 -17.38 16.34
CA GLU A 75 -7.65 -17.88 17.63
C GLU A 75 -7.74 -16.79 18.72
N GLN A 76 -7.34 -15.55 18.41
CA GLN A 76 -7.46 -14.41 19.33
C GLN A 76 -8.92 -14.02 19.64
N ARG A 77 -9.87 -14.30 18.73
CA ARG A 77 -11.29 -14.04 18.98
C ARG A 77 -11.95 -15.19 19.76
N LYS A 78 -11.51 -16.44 19.55
CA LYS A 78 -11.98 -17.61 20.32
C LYS A 78 -11.58 -17.52 21.81
N THR A 79 -10.38 -17.01 22.11
CA THR A 79 -9.87 -16.89 23.50
C THR A 79 -10.44 -15.71 24.30
N LYS A 80 -11.19 -14.78 23.68
CA LYS A 80 -11.77 -13.59 24.34
C LYS A 80 -13.22 -13.76 24.81
N ARG A 81 -13.78 -14.97 24.74
CA ARG A 81 -15.16 -15.26 25.17
C ARG A 81 -15.20 -15.91 26.57
N THR A 82 -14.69 -15.20 27.58
CA THR A 82 -15.11 -15.40 28.97
C THR A 82 -15.35 -14.03 29.60
N PRO A 83 -16.52 -13.73 30.17
CA PRO A 83 -16.74 -12.45 30.84
C PRO A 83 -16.52 -12.59 32.36
N ILE A 84 -16.17 -11.45 32.97
CA ILE A 84 -16.33 -11.03 34.38
C ILE A 84 -15.03 -10.91 35.21
N SER A 85 -14.79 -9.63 35.55
CA SER A 85 -14.28 -9.08 36.81
C SER A 85 -12.77 -9.12 37.11
N GLY A 86 -12.27 -7.94 37.48
CA GLY A 86 -11.15 -7.80 38.41
C GLY A 86 -9.83 -7.42 37.76
N SER A 87 -9.36 -6.22 38.09
CA SER A 87 -7.98 -5.75 38.01
C SER A 87 -6.95 -6.90 38.06
N ALA A 88 -6.36 -7.25 36.92
CA ALA A 88 -5.26 -8.19 36.85
C ALA A 88 -4.15 -7.60 35.97
N ARG A 89 -3.02 -7.30 36.62
CA ARG A 89 -1.74 -6.98 35.98
C ARG A 89 -1.52 -7.89 34.77
N VAL A 90 -1.29 -7.28 33.60
CA VAL A 90 -0.94 -7.97 32.37
C VAL A 90 0.25 -8.88 32.65
N LYS A 91 0.00 -10.19 32.81
CA LYS A 91 1.05 -11.18 32.96
C LYS A 91 1.83 -11.19 31.66
N LYS A 92 3.06 -10.67 31.70
CA LYS A 92 4.01 -10.74 30.59
C LYS A 92 4.13 -12.21 30.20
N ARG A 93 3.60 -12.56 29.01
CA ARG A 93 3.83 -13.88 28.43
C ARG A 93 5.34 -14.06 28.34
N HIS A 94 5.85 -15.11 28.96
CA HIS A 94 7.27 -15.45 28.88
C HIS A 94 7.61 -15.71 27.42
N SER A 95 8.22 -14.73 26.76
CA SER A 95 8.70 -14.89 25.38
C SER A 95 9.65 -16.08 25.35
N LYS A 96 9.52 -16.94 24.35
CA LYS A 96 10.51 -18.00 24.12
C LYS A 96 11.90 -17.33 23.99
N PRO A 97 12.97 -17.93 24.53
CA PRO A 97 14.31 -17.38 24.37
C PRO A 97 14.63 -17.33 22.88
N LEU A 98 14.91 -16.13 22.37
CA LEU A 98 15.38 -15.92 20.99
C LEU A 98 16.70 -16.67 20.86
N SER A 99 16.74 -17.70 19.99
CA SER A 99 17.94 -18.52 19.78
C SER A 99 18.40 -18.41 18.33
N GLY A 100 19.71 -18.38 18.11
CA GLY A 100 20.30 -18.36 16.77
C GLY A 100 20.26 -16.98 16.12
N LEU A 101 19.99 -16.97 14.81
CA LEU A 101 20.02 -15.76 13.98
C LEU A 101 18.96 -14.73 14.42
N ASP A 102 17.84 -15.18 14.99
CA ASP A 102 16.80 -14.33 15.60
C ASP A 102 17.31 -13.56 16.83
N ALA A 103 18.37 -14.01 17.50
CA ALA A 103 19.04 -13.24 18.56
C ALA A 103 19.96 -12.14 17.99
N LEU A 104 20.44 -12.32 16.76
CA LEU A 104 21.23 -11.32 16.03
C LEU A 104 20.36 -10.30 15.30
N ILE A 105 19.21 -10.71 14.75
CA ILE A 105 18.24 -9.81 14.14
C ILE A 105 17.48 -9.07 15.25
N ARG A 106 18.04 -7.96 15.72
CA ARG A 106 17.33 -6.99 16.56
C ARG A 106 16.52 -6.04 15.66
N SER A 107 15.29 -5.73 16.03
CA SER A 107 14.52 -4.67 15.37
C SER A 107 15.28 -3.34 15.51
N THR A 108 15.77 -2.79 14.41
CA THR A 108 16.47 -1.49 14.38
C THR A 108 15.52 -0.30 14.36
N VAL A 109 14.20 -0.56 14.40
CA VAL A 109 13.16 0.46 14.50
C VAL A 109 12.64 0.48 15.93
N ASP A 110 12.74 1.63 16.59
CA ASP A 110 12.08 1.85 17.88
C ASP A 110 10.57 1.87 17.66
N PRO A 111 9.80 0.91 18.20
CA PRO A 111 8.34 0.88 18.02
C PRO A 111 7.62 2.03 18.77
N GLY A 112 8.36 2.82 19.58
CA GLY A 112 7.82 3.96 20.33
C GLY A 112 7.96 5.32 19.63
N SER A 113 8.88 5.47 18.67
CA SER A 113 9.15 6.77 18.03
C SER A 113 8.19 7.08 16.88
N ILE A 114 7.53 6.07 16.32
CA ILE A 114 6.52 6.22 15.27
C ILE A 114 5.12 6.22 15.90
N ARG A 115 4.91 7.05 16.93
CA ARG A 115 3.56 7.52 17.24
C ARG A 115 3.25 8.66 16.29
N LEU A 116 2.89 8.30 15.05
CA LEU A 116 2.15 9.21 14.19
C LEU A 116 0.86 9.53 14.95
N GLU A 117 0.81 10.70 15.59
CA GLU A 117 -0.44 11.22 16.14
C GLU A 117 -1.38 11.48 14.97
N GLN A 118 -2.09 10.43 14.58
CA GLN A 118 -3.21 10.52 13.67
C GLN A 118 -4.26 11.36 14.39
N LYS A 119 -4.22 12.69 14.17
CA LYS A 119 -5.27 13.61 14.61
C LYS A 119 -6.59 12.95 14.26
N ALA A 120 -7.44 12.71 15.27
CA ALA A 120 -8.69 11.99 15.11
C ALA A 120 -9.63 12.78 14.17
N ALA A 121 -9.54 12.48 12.88
CA ALA A 121 -10.28 13.20 11.85
C ALA A 121 -11.72 12.70 11.85
N LYS A 122 -12.66 13.59 12.18
CA LYS A 122 -14.09 13.34 12.01
C LYS A 122 -14.48 13.68 10.59
N ARG A 123 -15.27 12.82 9.94
CA ARG A 123 -15.81 13.08 8.60
C ARG A 123 -17.01 14.02 8.73
N VAL A 124 -17.02 15.08 7.95
CA VAL A 124 -18.12 16.06 7.88
C VAL A 124 -18.59 16.16 6.44
N THR A 125 -19.90 16.20 6.23
CA THR A 125 -20.52 16.48 4.94
C THR A 125 -20.99 17.92 4.94
N LEU A 126 -20.48 18.72 4.01
CA LEU A 126 -20.81 20.14 3.87
C LEU A 126 -21.48 20.38 2.52
N THR A 127 -22.49 21.24 2.50
CA THR A 127 -23.13 21.70 1.27
C THR A 127 -22.59 23.09 0.92
N PHE A 128 -22.11 23.26 -0.32
CA PHE A 128 -21.56 24.51 -0.82
C PHE A 128 -22.31 24.95 -2.07
N ASP A 129 -22.34 26.26 -2.30
CA ASP A 129 -22.75 26.80 -3.60
C ASP A 129 -21.78 26.35 -4.69
N PRO A 130 -22.27 25.99 -5.90
CA PRO A 130 -21.44 25.44 -6.96
C PRO A 130 -20.31 26.38 -7.36
N GLU A 131 -20.59 27.68 -7.45
CA GLU A 131 -19.59 28.70 -7.81
C GLU A 131 -18.45 28.81 -6.78
N LYS A 132 -18.78 28.73 -5.49
CA LYS A 132 -17.79 28.79 -4.41
C LYS A 132 -16.91 27.54 -4.42
N LEU A 133 -17.50 26.39 -4.70
CA LEU A 133 -16.78 25.12 -4.80
C LEU A 133 -15.77 25.13 -5.96
N GLU A 134 -16.14 25.69 -7.12
CA GLU A 134 -15.24 25.82 -8.26
C GLU A 134 -14.03 26.72 -7.95
N ARG A 135 -14.27 27.87 -7.29
CA ARG A 135 -13.21 28.77 -6.85
C ARG A 135 -12.26 28.09 -5.85
N LEU A 136 -12.81 27.38 -4.87
CA LEU A 136 -12.04 26.60 -3.90
C LEU A 136 -11.18 25.52 -4.58
N LYS A 137 -11.74 24.79 -5.56
CA LYS A 137 -10.98 23.81 -6.36
C LYS A 137 -9.86 24.46 -7.17
N ALA A 138 -10.10 25.63 -7.76
CA ALA A 138 -9.08 26.36 -8.51
C ALA A 138 -7.91 26.80 -7.59
N ILE A 139 -8.23 27.29 -6.39
CA ILE A 139 -7.24 27.65 -5.37
C ILE A 139 -6.44 26.43 -4.92
N ALA A 140 -7.10 25.31 -4.62
CA ALA A 140 -6.46 24.06 -4.22
C ALA A 140 -5.48 23.54 -5.28
N ARG A 141 -5.87 23.56 -6.57
CA ARG A 141 -5.00 23.18 -7.69
C ARG A 141 -3.76 24.08 -7.78
N ARG A 142 -3.92 25.39 -7.59
CA ARG A 142 -2.82 26.36 -7.62
C ARG A 142 -1.85 26.17 -6.45
N LYS A 143 -2.37 25.92 -5.24
CA LYS A 143 -1.59 25.67 -4.02
C LYS A 143 -1.01 24.23 -3.94
N ARG A 144 -1.40 23.32 -4.84
CA ARG A 144 -1.05 21.88 -4.82
C ARG A 144 -1.39 21.20 -3.48
N SER A 145 -2.46 21.62 -2.84
CA SER A 145 -2.95 21.09 -1.57
C SER A 145 -4.32 20.45 -1.74
N TYR A 146 -4.76 19.66 -0.76
CA TYR A 146 -6.09 19.08 -0.80
C TYR A 146 -7.15 20.10 -0.42
N LEU A 147 -8.38 19.90 -0.92
CA LEU A 147 -9.52 20.76 -0.59
C LEU A 147 -9.77 20.82 0.92
N ARG A 148 -9.55 19.69 1.62
CA ARG A 148 -9.64 19.61 3.08
C ARG A 148 -8.68 20.59 3.75
N ASP A 149 -7.42 20.63 3.33
CA ASP A 149 -6.39 21.45 3.97
C ASP A 149 -6.70 22.94 3.80
N ILE A 150 -7.22 23.35 2.63
CA ILE A 150 -7.67 24.72 2.39
C ILE A 150 -8.87 25.09 3.28
N ILE A 151 -9.79 24.15 3.48
CA ILE A 151 -10.93 24.38 4.39
C ILE A 151 -10.43 24.50 5.83
N ASP A 152 -9.49 23.65 6.24
CA ASP A 152 -8.90 23.69 7.57
C ASP A 152 -8.16 25.04 7.81
N GLU A 153 -7.43 25.56 6.81
CA GLU A 153 -6.81 26.91 6.85
C GLU A 153 -7.86 28.02 7.04
N ILE A 154 -8.91 28.04 6.21
CA ILE A 154 -9.95 29.09 6.26
C ILE A 154 -10.70 29.06 7.59
N VAL A 155 -11.00 27.86 8.10
CA VAL A 155 -11.68 27.69 9.38
C VAL A 155 -10.79 28.16 10.53
N ALA A 156 -9.48 27.87 10.48
CA ALA A 156 -8.55 28.36 11.49
C ALA A 156 -8.50 29.89 11.52
N GLU A 157 -8.33 30.52 10.35
CA GLU A 157 -8.31 31.99 10.23
C GLU A 157 -9.62 32.62 10.73
N TYR A 158 -10.78 32.02 10.39
CA TYR A 158 -12.08 32.50 10.87
C TYR A 158 -12.24 32.38 12.39
N LEU A 159 -11.71 31.32 13.01
CA LEU A 159 -11.76 31.14 14.46
C LEU A 159 -10.85 32.16 15.16
N ASP A 160 -9.64 32.36 14.64
CA ASP A 160 -8.69 33.34 15.18
C ASP A 160 -9.29 34.77 15.13
N GLU A 161 -9.93 35.14 14.01
CA GLU A 161 -10.63 36.43 13.88
C GLU A 161 -11.83 36.55 14.83
N TYR A 162 -12.56 35.46 15.04
CA TYR A 162 -13.73 35.44 15.92
C TYR A 162 -13.33 35.57 17.39
N GLU A 163 -12.28 34.87 17.83
CA GLU A 163 -11.75 34.94 19.18
C GLU A 163 -11.23 36.35 19.47
N ALA A 164 -10.42 36.92 18.58
CA ALA A 164 -9.92 38.30 18.72
C ALA A 164 -11.05 39.32 18.86
N ARG A 165 -12.12 39.17 18.08
CA ARG A 165 -13.29 40.06 18.17
C ARG A 165 -14.14 39.85 19.41
N SER A 166 -14.13 38.64 19.98
CA SER A 166 -14.86 38.32 21.19
C SER A 166 -14.18 38.85 22.45
N GLU A 167 -12.85 38.95 22.46
CA GLU A 167 -12.07 39.47 23.60
C GLU A 167 -12.11 41.00 23.73
N ASP A 168 -12.47 41.72 22.65
CA ASP A 168 -12.63 43.17 22.62
C ASP A 168 -14.00 43.69 23.17
N LYS A 169 -14.86 42.81 23.69
CA LYS A 169 -16.19 43.15 24.26
C LYS A 169 -16.30 42.78 25.73
#